data_AF-A0A2G9MQM8-F1
#
_entry.id   AF-A0A2G9MQM8-F1
#
_cell.length_a   1.000
_cell.length_b   1.000
_cell.length_c   1.000
_cell.angle_alpha   90.00
_cell.angle_beta   90.00
_cell.angle_gamma   90.00
#
_symmetry.space_group_name_H-M   'P 1'
#
loop_
_entity.id
_entity.type
_entity.pdbx_description
1 polymer ?
#
loop_
_entity_poly.entity_id
_entity_poly.type
_entity_poly.pdbx_seq_one_letter_code
_entity_poly.pdbx_strand_id
1 'polypeptide(L)'
;MELRLDKLLIVLFPLFVLLLSSFFLILNPLFYNLLFDISESPSVAYSVKWEVLSFLTYISDDIVSFNEVELIHMFEVRQVMTYFFVLFLVLLIVYLSYLNLNVLWWGGWWSLILLTSFVFLPFNLLFVGFHEFLFFGQWTFPQDYLMIQVFNKTFFYVFFVCIIVLTSLLSMFCVFFGYLKKKITKV
;
A
#
# COMPACT_ATOMS: atom_id res chain seq x y z
N MET A 1 -7.16 33.46 -2.22
CA MET A 1 -5.86 32.81 -1.96
C MET A 1 -5.70 31.68 -2.97
N GLU A 2 -5.00 31.91 -4.07
CA GLU A 2 -4.77 30.87 -5.08
C GLU A 2 -3.78 29.84 -4.56
N LEU A 3 -4.27 28.64 -4.25
CA LEU A 3 -3.42 27.52 -3.89
C LEU A 3 -2.73 27.06 -5.19
N ARG A 4 -1.46 27.44 -5.36
CA ARG A 4 -0.67 27.03 -6.53
C ARG A 4 -0.64 25.50 -6.58
N LEU A 5 -0.96 24.93 -7.75
CA LEU A 5 -1.03 23.48 -8.01
C LEU A 5 0.19 22.74 -7.45
N ASP A 6 1.40 23.29 -7.61
CA ASP A 6 2.64 22.73 -7.06
C ASP A 6 2.60 22.45 -5.55
N LYS A 7 1.97 23.33 -4.77
CA LYS A 7 1.85 23.15 -3.31
C LYS A 7 0.94 21.98 -2.97
N LEU A 8 -0.17 21.86 -3.70
CA LEU A 8 -1.07 20.72 -3.56
C LEU A 8 -0.35 19.40 -3.92
N LEU A 9 0.42 19.40 -5.01
CA LEU A 9 1.20 18.23 -5.42
C LEU A 9 2.29 17.86 -4.43
N ILE A 10 2.92 18.82 -3.75
CA ILE A 10 3.88 18.51 -2.67
C ILE A 10 3.15 17.82 -1.51
N VAL A 11 1.98 18.33 -1.11
CA VAL A 11 1.20 17.79 0.02
C VAL A 11 0.65 16.39 -0.29
N LEU A 12 0.23 16.12 -1.53
CA LEU A 12 -0.30 14.82 -1.95
C LEU A 12 0.79 13.80 -2.29
N PHE A 13 2.07 14.22 -2.37
CA PHE A 13 3.18 13.36 -2.79
C PHE A 13 3.38 12.14 -1.89
N PRO A 14 3.29 12.25 -0.55
CA PRO A 14 3.39 11.10 0.34
C PRO A 14 2.36 10.02 0.04
N LEU A 15 1.11 10.41 -0.20
CA LEU A 15 0.05 9.48 -0.55
C LEU A 15 0.34 8.78 -1.88
N PHE A 16 0.81 9.53 -2.89
CA PHE A 16 1.17 8.95 -4.18
C PHE A 16 2.29 7.91 -4.07
N VAL A 17 3.38 8.21 -3.37
CA VAL A 17 4.50 7.26 -3.22
C VAL A 17 4.08 6.05 -2.38
N LEU A 18 3.27 6.25 -1.33
CA LEU A 18 2.74 5.15 -0.52
C LEU A 18 1.84 4.21 -1.33
N LEU A 19 0.94 4.75 -2.15
CA LEU A 19 0.11 3.96 -3.06
C LEU A 19 0.96 3.22 -4.10
N LEU A 20 1.95 3.90 -4.69
CA LEU A 20 2.89 3.28 -5.64
C LEU A 20 3.63 2.09 -5.01
N SER A 21 4.18 2.26 -3.79
CA SER A 21 4.84 1.19 -3.05
C SER A 21 3.89 0.04 -2.71
N SER A 22 2.65 0.36 -2.31
CA SER A 22 1.64 -0.64 -1.97
C SER A 22 1.28 -1.49 -3.19
N PHE A 23 0.96 -0.87 -4.33
CA PHE A 23 0.62 -1.61 -5.55
C PHE A 23 1.80 -2.41 -6.12
N PHE A 24 3.03 -1.89 -6.00
CA PHE A 24 4.22 -2.64 -6.39
C PHE A 24 4.38 -3.95 -5.61
N LEU A 25 4.00 -3.96 -4.32
CA LEU A 25 4.08 -5.14 -3.46
C LEU A 25 2.86 -6.06 -3.60
N ILE A 26 1.64 -5.50 -3.58
CA ILE A 26 0.38 -6.26 -3.71
C ILE A 26 0.32 -7.04 -5.03
N LEU A 27 0.84 -6.48 -6.11
CA LEU A 27 0.80 -7.12 -7.43
C LEU A 27 2.01 -8.01 -7.70
N ASN A 28 2.85 -8.30 -6.70
CA ASN A 28 4.05 -9.12 -6.85
C ASN A 28 3.85 -10.52 -6.23
N PRO A 29 3.61 -11.57 -7.04
CA PRO A 29 3.37 -12.92 -6.52
C PRO A 29 4.55 -13.54 -5.77
N LEU A 30 5.78 -13.07 -6.03
CA LEU A 30 6.98 -13.53 -5.30
C LEU A 30 7.04 -12.93 -3.91
N PHE A 31 6.52 -11.71 -3.73
CA PHE A 31 6.45 -11.07 -2.42
C PHE A 31 5.51 -11.85 -1.48
N TYR A 32 4.39 -12.36 -1.98
CA TYR A 32 3.49 -13.22 -1.20
C TYR A 32 4.15 -14.53 -0.76
N ASN A 33 4.97 -15.16 -1.62
CA ASN A 33 5.72 -16.35 -1.24
C ASN A 33 6.62 -16.07 -0.02
N LEU A 34 7.39 -14.97 -0.11
CA LEU A 34 8.26 -14.54 0.98
C LEU A 34 7.47 -14.30 2.28
N LEU A 35 6.31 -13.64 2.19
CA LEU A 35 5.49 -13.37 3.36
C LEU A 35 4.92 -14.64 4.00
N PHE A 36 4.47 -15.61 3.20
CA PHE A 36 3.93 -16.86 3.71
C PHE A 36 4.98 -17.78 4.32
N ASP A 37 6.21 -17.74 3.80
CA ASP A 37 7.35 -18.43 4.39
C ASP A 37 7.68 -17.84 5.78
N ILE A 38 7.58 -16.51 5.93
CA ILE A 38 7.84 -15.82 7.21
C ILE A 38 6.69 -15.98 8.20
N SER A 39 5.44 -16.04 7.73
CA SER A 39 4.26 -16.11 8.58
C SER A 39 3.91 -17.52 9.08
N GLU A 40 4.81 -18.50 8.89
CA GLU A 40 4.69 -19.89 9.35
C GLU A 40 3.42 -20.62 8.86
N SER A 41 2.87 -20.22 7.71
CA SER A 41 1.65 -20.82 7.14
C SER A 41 1.81 -21.35 5.70
N PRO A 42 2.94 -21.99 5.34
CA PRO A 42 3.31 -22.19 3.93
C PRO A 42 2.32 -23.10 3.17
N SER A 43 2.00 -24.29 3.67
CA SER A 43 1.27 -25.30 2.87
C SER A 43 -0.15 -24.88 2.48
N VAL A 44 -0.89 -24.27 3.40
CA VAL A 44 -2.26 -23.78 3.17
C VAL A 44 -2.25 -22.43 2.44
N ALA A 45 -1.28 -21.56 2.72
CA ALA A 45 -1.20 -20.26 2.06
C ALA A 45 -0.80 -20.37 0.58
N TYR A 46 0.06 -21.33 0.21
CA TYR A 46 0.46 -21.51 -1.19
C TYR A 46 -0.71 -21.90 -2.11
N SER A 47 -1.64 -22.74 -1.63
CA SER A 47 -2.82 -23.14 -2.41
C SER A 47 -3.83 -22.00 -2.56
N VAL A 48 -3.99 -21.18 -1.52
CA VAL A 48 -4.98 -20.09 -1.48
C VAL A 48 -4.45 -18.79 -2.11
N LYS A 49 -3.12 -18.63 -2.24
CA LYS A 49 -2.49 -17.43 -2.81
C LYS A 49 -3.05 -17.05 -4.17
N TRP A 50 -3.10 -18.00 -5.09
CA TRP A 50 -3.51 -17.72 -6.47
C TRP A 50 -4.99 -17.42 -6.59
N GLU A 51 -5.81 -18.10 -5.79
CA GLU A 51 -7.22 -17.82 -5.63
C GLU A 51 -7.45 -16.38 -5.15
N VAL A 52 -6.76 -15.97 -4.07
CA VAL A 52 -6.84 -14.59 -3.54
C VAL A 52 -6.33 -13.56 -4.56
N LEU A 53 -5.16 -13.77 -5.15
CA LEU A 53 -4.60 -12.81 -6.11
C LEU A 53 -5.47 -12.69 -7.37
N SER A 54 -5.95 -13.81 -7.92
CA SER A 54 -6.83 -13.79 -9.09
C SER A 54 -8.14 -13.07 -8.80
N PHE A 55 -8.70 -13.24 -7.60
CA PHE A 55 -9.88 -12.53 -7.17
C PHE A 55 -9.65 -11.03 -7.00
N LEU A 56 -8.61 -10.63 -6.26
CA LEU A 56 -8.29 -9.22 -6.04
C LEU A 56 -7.96 -8.48 -7.34
N THR A 57 -7.49 -9.20 -8.37
CA THR A 57 -7.15 -8.66 -9.70
C THR A 57 -8.26 -8.82 -10.75
N TYR A 58 -9.46 -9.26 -10.37
CA TYR A 58 -10.60 -9.47 -11.28
C TYR A 58 -10.33 -10.49 -12.40
N ILE A 59 -9.38 -11.41 -12.20
CA ILE A 59 -9.10 -12.52 -13.14
C ILE A 59 -10.12 -13.65 -12.95
N SER A 60 -10.55 -13.89 -11.71
CA SER A 60 -11.54 -14.92 -11.35
C SER A 60 -12.47 -14.39 -10.26
N ASP A 61 -13.76 -14.71 -10.33
CA ASP A 61 -14.69 -14.50 -9.21
C ASP A 61 -14.87 -15.77 -8.36
N ASP A 62 -14.30 -16.89 -8.80
CA ASP A 62 -14.41 -18.19 -8.12
C ASP A 62 -13.43 -18.25 -6.94
N ILE A 63 -13.91 -17.88 -5.76
CA ILE A 63 -13.30 -18.24 -4.47
C ILE A 63 -14.18 -19.29 -3.80
N VAL A 64 -13.64 -20.50 -3.63
CA VAL A 64 -14.29 -21.66 -3.00
C VAL A 64 -13.69 -22.01 -1.64
N SER A 65 -12.49 -21.53 -1.33
CA SER A 65 -11.78 -21.90 -0.09
C SER A 65 -12.31 -21.17 1.15
N PHE A 66 -13.02 -20.05 0.99
CA PHE A 66 -13.46 -19.18 2.09
C PHE A 66 -14.95 -19.33 2.37
N ASN A 67 -15.34 -19.18 3.64
CA ASN A 67 -16.74 -19.20 4.03
C ASN A 67 -17.46 -17.89 3.64
N GLU A 68 -18.80 -17.86 3.74
CA GLU A 68 -19.61 -16.71 3.32
C GLU A 68 -19.20 -15.38 3.97
N VAL A 69 -18.82 -15.39 5.26
CA VAL A 69 -18.43 -14.19 5.99
C VAL A 69 -17.07 -13.69 5.52
N GLU A 70 -16.12 -14.60 5.32
CA GLU A 70 -14.80 -14.29 4.75
C GLU A 70 -14.92 -13.74 3.33
N LEU A 71 -15.79 -14.33 2.52
CA LEU A 71 -16.05 -13.87 1.15
C LEU A 71 -16.59 -12.44 1.12
N ILE A 72 -17.54 -12.09 2.00
CA ILE A 72 -18.07 -10.73 2.11
C ILE A 72 -16.93 -9.74 2.36
N HIS A 73 -16.04 -10.04 3.31
CA HIS A 73 -14.91 -9.15 3.58
C HIS A 73 -13.89 -9.11 2.44
N MET A 74 -13.63 -10.24 1.76
CA MET A 74 -12.79 -10.26 0.56
C MET A 74 -13.35 -9.32 -0.53
N PHE A 75 -14.67 -9.28 -0.72
CA PHE A 75 -15.31 -8.32 -1.64
C PHE A 75 -15.07 -6.86 -1.20
N GLU A 76 -15.19 -6.55 0.09
CA GLU A 76 -14.88 -5.21 0.60
C GLU A 76 -13.41 -4.83 0.35
N VAL A 77 -12.47 -5.75 0.62
CA VAL A 77 -11.03 -5.56 0.35
C VAL A 77 -10.79 -5.28 -1.13
N ARG A 78 -11.42 -6.06 -2.03
CA ARG A 78 -11.33 -5.85 -3.49
C ARG A 78 -11.89 -4.49 -3.91
N GLN A 79 -13.00 -4.03 -3.33
CA GLN A 79 -13.55 -2.70 -3.59
C GLN A 79 -12.60 -1.59 -3.13
N VAL A 80 -12.09 -1.68 -1.90
CA VAL A 80 -11.10 -0.72 -1.36
C VAL A 80 -9.86 -0.66 -2.24
N MET A 81 -9.32 -1.82 -2.64
CA MET A 81 -8.20 -1.90 -3.57
C MET A 81 -8.51 -1.22 -4.91
N THR A 82 -9.72 -1.42 -5.44
CA THR A 82 -10.17 -0.79 -6.69
C THR A 82 -10.21 0.74 -6.54
N TYR A 83 -10.77 1.26 -5.45
CA TYR A 83 -10.82 2.70 -5.19
C TYR A 83 -9.44 3.31 -5.04
N PHE A 84 -8.54 2.65 -4.30
CA PHE A 84 -7.15 3.09 -4.17
C PHE A 84 -6.39 3.00 -5.49
N PHE A 85 -6.69 2.02 -6.34
CA PHE A 85 -6.06 1.91 -7.66
C PHE A 85 -6.50 3.05 -8.58
N VAL A 86 -7.80 3.37 -8.60
CA VAL A 86 -8.32 4.52 -9.34
C VAL A 86 -7.70 5.82 -8.83
N LEU A 87 -7.64 6.02 -7.50
CA LEU A 87 -6.99 7.19 -6.91
C LEU A 87 -5.50 7.26 -7.30
N PHE A 88 -4.79 6.13 -7.26
CA PHE A 88 -3.41 6.05 -7.70
C PHE A 88 -3.25 6.45 -9.17
N LEU A 89 -4.10 5.95 -10.07
CA LEU A 89 -4.05 6.33 -11.49
C LEU A 89 -4.31 7.82 -11.70
N VAL A 90 -5.29 8.40 -11.00
CA VAL A 90 -5.56 9.84 -11.05
C VAL A 90 -4.34 10.64 -10.59
N LEU A 91 -3.75 10.29 -9.44
CA LEU A 91 -2.54 10.94 -8.95
C LEU A 91 -1.38 10.77 -9.94
N LEU A 92 -1.19 9.56 -10.49
CA LEU A 92 -0.15 9.27 -11.47
C LEU A 92 -0.27 10.18 -12.70
N ILE A 93 -1.46 10.30 -13.30
CA ILE A 93 -1.70 11.17 -14.46
C ILE A 93 -1.40 12.63 -14.12
N VAL A 94 -1.86 13.09 -12.95
CA VAL A 94 -1.62 14.46 -12.49
C VAL A 94 -0.12 14.71 -12.29
N TYR A 95 0.61 13.79 -11.65
CA TYR A 95 2.06 13.91 -11.51
C TYR A 95 2.75 13.85 -12.88
N LEU A 96 2.44 12.90 -13.75
CA LEU A 96 3.07 12.86 -15.09
C LEU A 96 2.88 14.17 -15.88
N SER A 97 1.78 14.87 -15.66
CA SER A 97 1.45 16.14 -16.35
C SER A 97 2.13 17.38 -15.73
N TYR A 98 2.32 17.40 -14.41
CA TYR A 98 2.72 18.61 -13.66
C TYR A 98 3.97 18.44 -12.78
N LEU A 99 4.60 17.26 -12.79
CA LEU A 99 5.75 16.97 -11.95
C LEU A 99 6.92 17.88 -12.35
N ASN A 100 7.38 18.65 -11.37
CA ASN A 100 8.59 19.43 -11.48
C ASN A 100 9.55 19.09 -10.32
N LEU A 101 10.74 19.68 -10.37
CA LEU A 101 11.81 19.38 -9.42
C LEU A 101 11.49 19.83 -8.00
N ASN A 102 10.76 20.94 -7.85
CA ASN A 102 10.37 21.40 -6.53
C ASN A 102 9.37 20.42 -5.91
N VAL A 103 8.44 19.88 -6.71
CA VAL A 103 7.50 18.84 -6.27
C VAL A 103 8.24 17.57 -5.86
N LEU A 104 9.20 17.08 -6.68
CA LEU A 104 10.00 15.90 -6.34
C LEU A 104 10.83 16.08 -5.06
N TRP A 105 11.52 17.22 -4.93
CA TRP A 105 12.38 17.53 -3.80
C TRP A 105 11.58 17.66 -2.51
N TRP A 106 10.60 18.56 -2.49
CA TRP A 106 9.82 18.84 -1.29
C TRP A 106 8.83 17.72 -0.98
N GLY A 107 8.21 17.13 -1.99
CA GLY A 107 7.35 15.97 -1.83
C GLY A 107 8.11 14.79 -1.21
N GLY A 108 9.31 14.48 -1.70
CA GLY A 108 10.15 13.43 -1.12
C GLY A 108 10.51 13.68 0.35
N TRP A 109 10.89 14.92 0.71
CA TRP A 109 11.11 15.28 2.12
C TRP A 109 9.85 15.16 2.97
N TRP A 110 8.70 15.60 2.43
CA TRP A 110 7.42 15.50 3.13
C TRP A 110 7.01 14.05 3.36
N SER A 111 7.27 13.16 2.39
CA SER A 111 7.06 11.73 2.53
C SER A 111 7.92 11.15 3.65
N LEU A 112 9.21 11.50 3.71
CA LEU A 112 10.12 11.00 4.76
C LEU A 112 9.69 11.47 6.16
N ILE A 113 9.27 12.73 6.29
CA ILE A 113 8.76 13.27 7.56
C ILE A 113 7.49 12.53 7.98
N LEU A 114 6.54 12.34 7.06
CA LEU A 114 5.30 11.60 7.34
C LEU A 114 5.60 10.16 7.74
N LEU A 115 6.48 9.46 7.01
CA LEU A 115 6.84 8.06 7.31
C LEU A 115 7.52 7.94 8.67
N THR A 116 8.35 8.90 9.05
CA THR A 116 8.99 8.92 10.36
C THR A 116 7.95 9.01 11.48
N SER A 117 6.83 9.71 11.27
CA SER A 117 5.73 9.74 12.26
C SER A 117 5.09 8.36 12.47
N PHE A 118 4.98 7.54 11.42
CA PHE A 118 4.42 6.19 11.52
C PHE A 118 5.31 5.22 12.29
N VAL A 119 6.63 5.42 12.32
CA VAL A 119 7.57 4.57 13.08
C VAL A 119 7.31 4.61 14.58
N PHE A 120 6.78 5.74 15.08
CA PHE A 120 6.49 5.91 16.51
C PHE A 120 5.09 5.41 16.92
N LEU A 121 4.25 5.00 15.95
CA LEU A 121 2.90 4.54 16.23
C LEU A 121 2.88 3.00 16.34
N PRO A 122 2.25 2.43 17.39
CA PRO A 122 2.05 1.00 17.49
C PRO A 122 1.31 0.43 16.27
N PHE A 123 1.86 -0.62 15.65
CA PHE A 123 1.22 -1.27 14.50
C PHE A 123 -0.23 -1.66 14.77
N ASN A 124 -0.56 -2.14 15.97
CA ASN A 124 -1.95 -2.49 16.32
C ASN A 124 -2.91 -1.30 16.15
N LEU A 125 -2.51 -0.09 16.56
CA LEU A 125 -3.36 1.09 16.43
C LEU A 125 -3.57 1.46 14.97
N LEU A 126 -2.50 1.38 14.17
CA LEU A 126 -2.58 1.63 12.72
C LEU A 126 -3.44 0.58 12.02
N PHE A 127 -3.27 -0.69 12.38
CA PHE A 127 -4.00 -1.81 11.81
C PHE A 127 -5.50 -1.70 12.12
N VAL A 128 -5.87 -1.50 13.39
CA VAL A 128 -7.28 -1.34 13.79
C VAL A 128 -7.88 -0.09 13.16
N GLY A 129 -7.19 1.06 13.24
CA GLY A 129 -7.69 2.30 12.66
C GLY A 129 -7.86 2.23 11.14
N PHE A 130 -6.98 1.53 10.43
CA PHE A 130 -7.14 1.26 9.00
C PHE A 130 -8.41 0.45 8.71
N HIS A 131 -8.64 -0.61 9.48
CA HIS A 131 -9.81 -1.47 9.24
C HIS A 131 -11.12 -0.78 9.62
N GLU A 132 -11.16 -0.06 10.74
CA GLU A 132 -12.34 0.72 11.16
C GLU A 132 -12.66 1.87 10.20
N PHE A 133 -11.65 2.45 9.55
CA PHE A 133 -11.87 3.55 8.60
C PHE A 133 -12.35 3.07 7.24
N LEU A 134 -11.90 1.90 6.77
CA LEU A 134 -12.13 1.42 5.41
C LEU A 134 -13.23 0.36 5.30
N PHE A 135 -13.51 -0.39 6.37
CA PHE A 135 -14.47 -1.49 6.35
C PHE A 135 -15.62 -1.21 7.31
N PHE A 136 -16.84 -1.37 6.79
CA PHE A 136 -18.06 -1.25 7.59
C PHE A 136 -18.49 -2.60 8.18
N GLY A 137 -18.09 -3.72 7.58
CA GLY A 137 -18.40 -5.07 8.03
C GLY A 137 -17.52 -5.60 9.16
N GLN A 138 -17.73 -6.88 9.52
CA GLN A 138 -16.85 -7.58 10.45
C GLN A 138 -15.50 -7.86 9.79
N TRP A 139 -14.48 -7.10 10.19
CA TRP A 139 -13.07 -7.34 9.86
C TRP A 139 -12.32 -8.14 10.94
N THR A 140 -13.02 -8.49 12.03
CA THR A 140 -12.52 -9.38 13.08
C THR A 140 -13.12 -10.76 12.89
N PHE A 141 -12.24 -11.77 12.80
CA PHE A 141 -12.65 -13.15 12.53
C PHE A 141 -12.22 -14.07 13.66
N PRO A 142 -12.94 -15.18 13.88
CA PRO A 142 -12.48 -16.29 14.70
C PRO A 142 -11.12 -16.83 14.24
N GLN A 143 -10.33 -17.38 15.16
CA GLN A 143 -8.96 -17.86 14.88
C GLN A 143 -8.93 -19.10 13.98
N ASP A 144 -10.02 -19.85 13.92
CA ASP A 144 -10.19 -21.03 13.08
C ASP A 144 -10.54 -20.69 11.62
N TYR A 145 -10.77 -19.42 11.29
CA TYR A 145 -11.08 -18.99 9.93
C TYR A 145 -9.82 -19.02 9.05
N LEU A 146 -9.98 -19.47 7.81
CA LEU A 146 -8.87 -19.65 6.85
C LEU A 146 -8.14 -18.32 6.60
N MET A 147 -8.87 -17.22 6.53
CA MET A 147 -8.34 -15.87 6.34
C MET A 147 -7.34 -15.49 7.43
N ILE A 148 -7.63 -15.81 8.71
CA ILE A 148 -6.73 -15.50 9.82
C ILE A 148 -5.53 -16.43 9.84
N GLN A 149 -5.71 -17.69 9.44
CA GLN A 149 -4.61 -18.65 9.32
C GLN A 149 -3.63 -18.23 8.22
N VAL A 150 -4.13 -17.80 7.05
CA VAL A 150 -3.30 -17.41 5.90
C VAL A 150 -2.74 -15.99 6.04
N PHE A 151 -3.59 -15.02 6.41
CA PHE A 151 -3.24 -13.61 6.55
C PHE A 151 -3.18 -13.22 8.03
N ASN A 152 -2.28 -13.85 8.76
CA ASN A 152 -2.13 -13.59 10.19
C ASN A 152 -1.52 -12.21 10.46
N LYS A 153 -1.46 -11.85 11.75
CA LYS A 153 -0.91 -10.56 12.19
C LYS A 153 0.55 -10.35 11.74
N THR A 154 1.36 -11.40 11.71
CA THR A 154 2.76 -11.33 11.27
C THR A 154 2.82 -11.00 9.78
N PHE A 155 1.98 -11.62 8.95
CA PHE A 155 1.85 -11.28 7.53
C PHE A 155 1.63 -9.78 7.34
N PHE A 156 0.60 -9.21 7.98
CA PHE A 156 0.28 -7.79 7.82
C PHE A 156 1.34 -6.85 8.40
N TYR A 157 1.98 -7.23 9.51
CA TYR A 157 3.07 -6.45 10.09
C TYR A 157 4.26 -6.37 9.14
N VAL A 158 4.72 -7.51 8.61
CA VAL A 158 5.84 -7.55 7.65
C VAL A 158 5.47 -6.82 6.37
N PHE A 159 4.24 -7.02 5.86
CA PHE A 159 3.73 -6.28 4.71
C PHE A 159 3.82 -4.77 4.93
N PHE A 160 3.31 -4.28 6.06
CA PHE A 160 3.34 -2.86 6.44
C PHE A 160 4.77 -2.32 6.50
N VAL A 161 5.68 -3.04 7.16
CA VAL A 161 7.10 -2.65 7.24
C VAL A 161 7.72 -2.55 5.85
N CYS A 162 7.45 -3.50 4.95
CA CYS A 162 7.94 -3.46 3.58
C CYS A 162 7.39 -2.25 2.79
N ILE A 163 6.12 -1.88 2.96
CA ILE A 163 5.57 -0.64 2.37
C ILE A 163 6.37 0.56 2.88
N ILE A 164 6.57 0.69 4.20
CA ILE A 164 7.28 1.84 4.80
C ILE A 164 8.72 1.92 4.28
N VAL A 165 9.43 0.79 4.21
CA VAL A 165 10.80 0.72 3.69
C VAL A 165 10.83 1.13 2.22
N LEU A 166 9.97 0.56 1.37
CA LEU A 166 9.95 0.88 -0.06
C LEU A 166 9.56 2.34 -0.31
N THR A 167 8.57 2.86 0.44
CA THR A 167 8.16 4.27 0.35
C THR A 167 9.30 5.19 0.76
N SER A 168 10.06 4.82 1.80
CA SER A 168 11.24 5.57 2.25
C SER A 168 12.33 5.59 1.19
N LEU A 169 12.65 4.43 0.58
CA LEU A 169 13.66 4.33 -0.49
C LEU A 169 13.28 5.16 -1.71
N LEU A 170 12.03 5.08 -2.17
CA LEU A 170 11.53 5.90 -3.28
C LEU A 170 11.58 7.39 -2.94
N SER A 171 11.22 7.77 -1.72
CA SER A 171 11.27 9.16 -1.27
C SER A 171 12.71 9.69 -1.22
N MET A 172 13.66 8.90 -0.71
CA MET A 172 15.09 9.23 -0.74
C MET A 172 15.61 9.39 -2.17
N PHE A 173 15.18 8.54 -3.10
CA PHE A 173 15.51 8.65 -4.52
C PHE A 173 14.95 9.97 -5.10
N CYS A 174 13.70 10.32 -4.84
CA CYS A 174 13.11 11.59 -5.29
C CYS A 174 13.86 12.81 -4.74
N VAL A 175 14.24 12.80 -3.46
CA VAL A 175 15.07 13.83 -2.84
C VAL A 175 16.42 13.90 -3.56
N PHE A 176 17.12 12.79 -3.72
CA PHE A 176 18.42 12.74 -4.38
C PHE A 176 18.38 13.29 -5.82
N PHE A 177 17.40 12.89 -6.63
CA PHE A 177 17.23 13.39 -8.00
C PHE A 177 16.84 14.87 -8.04
N GLY A 178 15.97 15.31 -7.13
CA GLY A 178 15.63 16.72 -6.95
C GLY A 178 16.86 17.58 -6.65
N TYR A 179 17.77 17.08 -5.79
CA TYR A 179 19.03 17.75 -5.48
C TYR A 179 19.97 17.82 -6.67
N LEU A 180 20.25 16.68 -7.31
CA LEU A 180 21.20 16.59 -8.43
C LEU A 180 20.80 17.55 -9.55
N LYS A 181 19.53 17.55 -9.96
CA LYS A 181 19.09 18.40 -11.06
C LYS A 181 19.12 19.88 -10.68
N LYS A 182 18.81 20.25 -9.42
CA LYS A 182 18.97 21.62 -8.92
C LYS A 182 20.44 22.08 -8.92
N LYS A 183 21.38 21.17 -8.69
CA LYS A 183 22.82 21.47 -8.79
C LYS A 183 23.26 21.65 -10.26
N ILE A 184 22.75 20.83 -11.17
CA ILE A 184 23.08 20.89 -12.61
C ILE A 184 22.50 22.13 -13.30
N THR A 185 21.26 22.53 -12.98
CA THR A 185 20.58 23.71 -13.57
C THR A 185 20.97 25.05 -12.95
N LYS A 186 21.84 25.05 -11.93
CA LYS A 186 22.46 26.26 -11.37
C LYS A 186 23.79 26.62 -12.06
N VAL A 187 24.10 25.96 -13.18
CA VAL A 187 25.06 26.38 -14.20
C VAL A 187 24.27 27.04 -15.33
#